data_AF-A0A933J4V8-F1
#
_entry.id   AF-A0A933J4V8-F1
#
_cell.length_a   1.000
_cell.length_b   1.000
_cell.length_c   1.000
_cell.angle_alpha   90.00
_cell.angle_beta   90.00
_cell.angle_gamma   90.00
#
_symmetry.space_group_name_H-M   'P 1'
#
loop_
_entity.id
_entity.type
_entity.pdbx_description
1 polymer ?
#
loop_
_entity_poly.entity_id
_entity_poly.type
_entity_poly.pdbx_seq_one_letter_code
_entity_poly.pdbx_strand_id
1 'polypeptide(L)'
;MDARTVQRLLEKLQALAESAEHLGAKSVEGMQREPRLSDDAKRRLTPLYREHALRLMLLYSQLGSAICDTVRDEAENNTARGILDLFHGNFAAMAERAREKLRREFGDNPKL
;
A
#
# COMPACT_ATOMS: atom_id res chain seq x y z
N MET A 1 19.16 12.85 -14.71
CA MET A 1 18.06 11.88 -14.46
C MET A 1 16.82 12.31 -15.23
N ASP A 2 16.09 11.40 -15.88
CA ASP A 2 14.83 11.74 -16.55
C ASP A 2 13.68 11.85 -15.53
N ALA A 3 13.36 13.09 -15.15
CA ALA A 3 12.30 13.40 -14.19
C ALA A 3 10.94 12.77 -14.57
N ARG A 4 10.67 12.60 -15.87
CA ARG A 4 9.43 12.00 -16.36
C ARG A 4 9.37 10.49 -16.08
N THR A 5 10.52 9.81 -16.13
CA THR A 5 10.62 8.39 -15.80
C THR A 5 10.43 8.16 -14.31
N VAL A 6 11.01 9.01 -13.46
CA VAL A 6 10.79 8.96 -12.00
C VAL A 6 9.32 9.22 -11.65
N GLN A 7 8.72 10.27 -12.24
CA GLN A 7 7.30 10.56 -12.03
C GLN A 7 6.41 9.35 -12.37
N ARG A 8 6.59 8.74 -13.53
CA ARG A 8 5.83 7.54 -13.94
C ARG A 8 6.02 6.36 -13.00
N LEU A 9 7.22 6.20 -12.43
CA LEU A 9 7.49 5.15 -11.44
C LEU A 9 6.71 5.40 -10.15
N LEU A 10 6.71 6.64 -9.65
CA LEU A 10 5.97 7.05 -8.47
C LEU A 10 4.46 6.90 -8.67
N GLU A 11 3.93 7.30 -9.83
CA GLU A 11 2.52 7.10 -10.20
C GLU A 11 2.13 5.62 -10.17
N LYS A 12 2.97 4.72 -10.71
CA LYS A 12 2.73 3.27 -10.68
C LYS A 12 2.76 2.71 -9.26
N LEU A 13 3.71 3.14 -8.44
CA LEU A 13 3.80 2.70 -7.04
C LEU A 13 2.60 3.17 -6.22
N GLN A 14 2.15 4.40 -6.43
CA GLN A 14 0.94 4.91 -5.81
C GLN A 14 -0.28 4.09 -6.24
N ALA A 15 -0.44 3.82 -7.53
CA ALA A 15 -1.55 2.99 -8.03
C ALA A 15 -1.51 1.56 -7.46
N LEU A 16 -0.32 0.97 -7.26
CA LEU A 16 -0.15 -0.33 -6.62
C LEU A 16 -0.53 -0.29 -5.13
N ALA A 17 -0.12 0.75 -4.40
CA ALA A 17 -0.48 0.94 -3.00
C ALA A 17 -2.00 1.08 -2.82
N GLU A 18 -2.65 1.92 -3.64
CA GLU A 18 -4.11 2.10 -3.65
C GLU A 18 -4.84 0.80 -4.03
N SER A 19 -4.33 0.08 -5.04
CA SER A 19 -4.94 -1.17 -5.51
C SER A 19 -4.79 -2.31 -4.51
N ALA A 20 -3.71 -2.35 -3.73
CA ALA A 20 -3.48 -3.41 -2.74
C ALA A 20 -4.64 -3.47 -1.72
N GLU A 21 -5.07 -2.32 -1.20
CA GLU A 21 -6.20 -2.24 -0.27
C GLU A 21 -7.52 -2.67 -0.93
N HIS A 22 -7.79 -2.18 -2.15
CA HIS A 22 -9.01 -2.49 -2.89
C HIS A 22 -9.11 -3.96 -3.27
N LEU A 23 -7.98 -4.56 -3.70
CA LEU A 23 -7.89 -5.98 -4.00
C LEU A 23 -8.13 -6.82 -2.75
N GLY A 24 -7.58 -6.43 -1.60
CA GLY A 24 -7.88 -7.08 -0.31
C GLY A 24 -9.38 -7.12 -0.02
N ALA A 25 -10.08 -5.99 -0.19
CA ALA A 25 -11.53 -5.92 0.03
C ALA A 25 -12.30 -6.82 -0.95
N LYS A 26 -12.00 -6.74 -2.26
CA LYS A 26 -12.64 -7.56 -3.29
C LYS A 26 -12.36 -9.05 -3.13
N SER A 27 -11.15 -9.43 -2.76
CA SER A 27 -10.77 -10.83 -2.51
C SER A 27 -11.58 -11.40 -1.34
N VAL A 28 -11.81 -10.61 -0.29
CA VAL A 28 -12.68 -11.02 0.82
C VAL A 28 -14.13 -11.20 0.38
N GLU A 29 -14.68 -10.25 -0.38
CA GLU A 29 -16.05 -10.36 -0.93
C GLU A 29 -16.22 -11.58 -1.82
N GLY A 30 -15.29 -11.82 -2.75
CA GLY A 30 -15.30 -12.98 -3.64
C GLY A 30 -15.24 -14.30 -2.86
N MET A 31 -14.37 -14.36 -1.85
CA MET A 31 -14.23 -15.54 -1.00
C MET A 31 -15.47 -15.80 -0.12
N GLN A 32 -16.13 -14.76 0.39
CA GLN A 32 -17.38 -14.93 1.14
C GLN A 32 -18.48 -15.57 0.27
N ARG A 33 -18.49 -15.24 -1.02
CA ARG A 33 -19.45 -15.75 -2.02
C ARG A 33 -19.06 -17.12 -2.60
N GLU A 34 -17.87 -17.65 -2.32
CA GLU A 34 -17.41 -18.94 -2.88
C GLU A 34 -18.16 -20.11 -2.20
N PRO A 35 -19.02 -20.85 -2.91
CA PRO A 35 -19.79 -21.96 -2.33
C PRO A 35 -18.95 -23.19 -2.01
N ARG A 36 -17.76 -23.34 -2.62
CA ARG A 36 -16.87 -24.51 -2.41
C ARG A 36 -16.05 -24.43 -1.13
N LEU A 37 -15.97 -23.24 -0.51
CA LEU A 37 -15.24 -23.05 0.74
C LEU A 37 -16.19 -23.23 1.93
N SER A 38 -15.74 -23.99 2.94
CA SER A 38 -16.44 -24.07 4.21
C SER A 38 -16.39 -22.73 4.95
N ASP A 39 -17.36 -22.49 5.82
CA ASP A 39 -17.38 -21.27 6.65
C ASP A 39 -16.15 -21.16 7.57
N ASP A 40 -15.59 -22.30 7.97
CA ASP A 40 -14.34 -22.34 8.71
C ASP A 40 -13.15 -21.86 7.88
N ALA A 41 -13.03 -22.35 6.64
CA ALA A 41 -11.99 -21.90 5.71
C ALA A 41 -12.13 -20.39 5.42
N LYS A 42 -13.36 -19.91 5.19
CA LYS A 42 -13.65 -18.47 4.97
C LYS A 42 -13.24 -17.62 6.17
N ARG A 43 -13.56 -18.05 7.40
CA ARG A 43 -13.18 -17.33 8.63
C ARG A 43 -11.67 -17.25 8.81
N ARG A 44 -10.93 -18.31 8.46
CA ARG A 44 -9.47 -18.34 8.59
C ARG A 44 -8.76 -17.54 7.50
N LEU A 45 -9.25 -17.58 6.27
CA LEU A 45 -8.63 -16.91 5.13
C LEU A 45 -8.92 -15.39 5.09
N THR A 46 -10.10 -14.95 5.56
CA THR A 46 -10.48 -13.52 5.57
C THR A 46 -9.43 -12.62 6.22
N PRO A 47 -8.99 -12.86 7.46
CA PRO A 47 -7.98 -12.02 8.10
C PRO A 47 -6.65 -12.06 7.35
N LEU A 48 -6.24 -13.22 6.80
CA LEU A 48 -4.99 -13.36 6.05
C LEU A 48 -4.96 -12.51 4.77
N TYR A 49 -6.04 -12.50 4.00
CA TYR A 49 -6.13 -11.68 2.78
C TYR A 49 -6.15 -10.17 3.11
N ARG A 50 -6.87 -9.77 4.16
CA ARG A 50 -6.91 -8.37 4.62
C ARG A 50 -5.54 -7.91 5.10
N GLU A 51 -4.88 -8.72 5.93
CA GLU A 51 -3.55 -8.42 6.43
C GLU A 51 -2.53 -8.32 5.30
N HIS A 52 -2.53 -9.28 4.37
CA HIS A 52 -1.63 -9.28 3.23
C HIS A 52 -1.81 -8.02 2.36
N ALA A 53 -3.05 -7.61 2.09
CA ALA A 53 -3.35 -6.38 1.37
C ALA A 53 -2.80 -5.13 2.06
N LEU A 54 -2.96 -5.02 3.39
CA LEU A 54 -2.41 -3.90 4.16
C LEU A 54 -0.88 -3.91 4.19
N ARG A 55 -0.25 -5.09 4.30
CA ARG A 55 1.22 -5.22 4.23
C ARG A 55 1.75 -4.82 2.86
N LEU A 56 1.06 -5.15 1.76
CA LEU A 56 1.41 -4.70 0.41
C LEU A 56 1.28 -3.18 0.25
N MET A 57 0.17 -2.60 0.73
CA MET A 57 -0.03 -1.15 0.74
C MET A 57 1.13 -0.45 1.49
N LEU A 58 1.50 -0.96 2.67
CA LEU A 58 2.61 -0.44 3.45
C LEU A 58 3.94 -0.55 2.71
N LEU A 59 4.22 -1.70 2.09
CA LEU A 59 5.45 -1.94 1.33
C LEU A 59 5.59 -0.97 0.16
N TYR A 60 4.57 -0.85 -0.70
CA TYR A 60 4.60 0.06 -1.83
C TYR A 60 4.70 1.52 -1.39
N SER A 61 4.05 1.88 -0.27
CA SER A 61 4.15 3.22 0.28
C SER A 61 5.57 3.54 0.76
N GLN A 62 6.19 2.64 1.51
CA GLN A 62 7.55 2.82 1.99
C GLN A 62 8.58 2.90 0.85
N LEU A 63 8.42 2.05 -0.17
CA LEU A 63 9.26 2.10 -1.36
C LEU A 63 9.10 3.44 -2.10
N GLY A 64 7.87 3.93 -2.24
CA GLY A 64 7.58 5.23 -2.83
C GLY A 64 8.24 6.39 -2.09
N SER A 65 8.12 6.42 -0.76
CA SER A 65 8.81 7.41 0.09
C SER A 65 10.33 7.34 -0.08
N ALA A 66 10.91 6.14 -0.03
CA ALA A 66 12.35 5.95 -0.17
C ALA A 66 12.88 6.44 -1.54
N ILE A 67 12.13 6.21 -2.62
CA ILE A 67 12.48 6.73 -3.94
C ILE A 67 12.41 8.26 -3.94
N CYS A 68 11.36 8.86 -3.36
CA CYS A 68 11.23 10.31 -3.26
C CYS A 68 12.43 10.93 -2.53
N ASP A 69 12.83 10.36 -1.38
CA ASP A 69 13.97 10.84 -0.61
C ASP A 69 15.30 10.68 -1.37
N THR A 70 15.49 9.53 -2.04
CA THR A 70 16.71 9.24 -2.80
C THR A 70 16.93 10.23 -3.94
N VAL A 71 15.85 10.58 -4.66
CA VAL A 71 15.94 11.43 -5.87
C VAL A 71 15.71 12.92 -5.57
N ARG A 72 15.38 13.29 -4.33
CA ARG A 72 15.11 14.68 -3.93
C ARG A 72 16.34 15.57 -4.11
N ASP A 73 17.52 15.09 -3.74
CA ASP A 73 18.76 15.87 -3.83
C ASP A 73 19.27 16.01 -5.27
N GLU A 74 18.87 15.09 -6.15
CA GLU A 74 19.18 15.13 -7.59
C GLU A 74 18.20 16.03 -8.37
N ALA A 75 17.15 16.56 -7.74
CA ALA A 75 16.19 17.45 -8.38
C ALA A 75 16.76 18.88 -8.51
N GLU A 76 17.09 19.24 -9.74
CA GLU A 76 17.75 20.52 -10.10
C GLU A 76 16.82 21.75 -9.98
N ASN A 77 15.50 21.57 -10.02
CA ASN A 77 14.54 22.68 -9.97
C ASN A 77 13.44 22.51 -8.93
N ASN A 78 12.89 23.63 -8.48
CA ASN A 78 11.88 23.69 -7.43
C ASN A 78 10.57 22.98 -7.81
N THR A 79 10.23 22.91 -9.10
CA THR A 79 9.04 22.21 -9.59
C THR A 79 9.16 20.70 -9.39
N ALA A 80 10.30 20.12 -9.76
CA ALA A 80 10.58 18.70 -9.56
C ALA A 80 10.57 18.35 -8.06
N ARG A 81 11.15 19.20 -7.21
CA ARG A 81 11.08 19.04 -5.75
C ARG A 81 9.64 19.06 -5.22
N GLY A 82 8.83 20.01 -5.67
CA GLY A 82 7.42 20.08 -5.28
C GLY A 82 6.61 18.84 -5.69
N ILE A 83 6.90 18.24 -6.84
CA ILE A 83 6.29 16.98 -7.27
C ILE A 83 6.72 15.83 -6.35
N LEU A 84 8.00 15.74 -6.01
CA LEU A 84 8.51 14.70 -5.09
C LEU A 84 7.91 14.86 -3.69
N ASP A 85 7.76 16.09 -3.20
CA ASP A 85 7.13 16.36 -1.91
C ASP A 85 5.66 15.95 -1.89
N LEU A 86 4.93 16.17 -2.98
CA LEU A 86 3.55 15.70 -3.14
C LEU A 86 3.47 14.16 -3.06
N PHE A 87 4.28 13.46 -3.85
CA PHE A 87 4.32 11.99 -3.80
C PHE A 87 4.74 11.47 -2.44
N HIS A 88 5.77 12.05 -1.84
CA HIS A 88 6.23 11.68 -0.51
C HIS A 88 5.12 11.84 0.54
N GLY A 89 4.36 12.93 0.49
CA GLY A 89 3.19 13.15 1.35
C GLY A 89 2.10 12.09 1.16
N ASN A 90 1.78 11.75 -0.10
CA ASN A 90 0.81 10.69 -0.42
C ASN A 90 1.25 9.33 0.14
N PHE A 91 2.52 8.96 -0.07
CA PHE A 91 3.07 7.72 0.44
C PHE A 91 3.10 7.67 1.97
N ALA A 92 3.47 8.77 2.64
CA ALA A 92 3.43 8.85 4.09
C ALA A 92 1.99 8.65 4.62
N ALA A 93 1.00 9.30 4.01
CA ALA A 93 -0.40 9.15 4.40
C ALA A 93 -0.92 7.70 4.20
N MET A 94 -0.55 7.06 3.08
CA MET A 94 -0.90 5.66 2.83
C MET A 94 -0.23 4.71 3.83
N ALA A 95 1.05 4.92 4.15
CA ALA A 95 1.78 4.12 5.13
C ALA A 95 1.17 4.23 6.53
N GLU A 96 0.83 5.45 6.98
CA GLU A 96 0.17 5.65 8.28
C GLU A 96 -1.21 4.99 8.34
N ARG A 97 -2.01 5.14 7.28
CA ARG A 97 -3.31 4.46 7.18
C ARG A 97 -3.18 2.94 7.23
N ALA A 98 -2.19 2.36 6.54
CA ALA A 98 -1.94 0.93 6.58
C ALA A 98 -1.49 0.46 7.98
N ARG A 99 -0.59 1.21 8.64
CA ARG A 99 -0.12 0.93 10.01
C ARG A 99 -1.26 1.00 11.03
N GLU A 100 -2.11 2.01 10.95
CA GLU A 100 -3.25 2.17 11.84
C GLU A 100 -4.23 1.00 11.70
N LYS A 101 -4.54 0.60 10.47
CA LYS A 101 -5.41 -0.56 10.20
C LYS A 101 -4.79 -1.87 10.66
N LEU A 102 -3.51 -2.09 10.38
CA LEU A 102 -2.80 -3.28 10.86
C LEU A 102 -2.84 -3.38 12.39
N ARG A 103 -2.57 -2.27 13.08
CA ARG A 103 -2.62 -2.21 14.54
C ARG A 103 -4.04 -2.47 15.07
N ARG A 104 -5.04 -1.83 14.47
CA ARG A 104 -6.44 -1.95 14.90
C ARG A 104 -7.02 -3.34 14.67
N GLU A 105 -6.68 -3.99 13.56
CA GLU A 105 -7.26 -5.28 13.15
C GLU A 105 -6.43 -6.48 13.62
N PHE A 106 -5.11 -6.32 13.82
CA PHE A 106 -4.17 -7.42 14.07
C PHE A 106 -3.19 -7.18 15.23
N GLY A 107 -3.15 -5.99 15.83
CA GLY A 107 -2.15 -5.60 16.83
C GLY A 107 -2.15 -6.41 18.14
N ASP A 108 -3.26 -7.07 18.47
CA ASP A 108 -3.42 -7.89 19.67
C ASP A 108 -3.47 -9.40 19.40
N ASN A 109 -3.13 -9.86 18.18
CA ASN A 109 -3.31 -11.25 17.79
C ASN A 109 -1.99 -12.04 17.74
N PRO A 110 -1.54 -12.68 18.85
CA PRO A 110 -0.29 -13.46 18.90
C PRO A 110 -0.36 -14.80 18.13
N LYS A 111 -1.47 -15.10 17.44
CA LYS A 111 -1.68 -16.35 16.68
C LYS A 111 -1.71 -16.14 15.16
N LEU A 112 -1.29 -14.96 14.69
CA LEU A 112 -0.87 -14.69 13.32
C LEU A 112 0.63 -14.37 13.30
#